data_AF-A0A1F9ZJD4-F1
#
_entry.id   AF-A0A1F9ZJD4-F1
#
_cell.length_a   1.000
_cell.length_b   1.000
_cell.length_c   1.000
_cell.angle_alpha   90.00
_cell.angle_beta   90.00
_cell.angle_gamma   90.00
#
_symmetry.space_group_name_H-M   'P 1'
#
loop_
_entity.id
_entity.type
_entity.pdbx_description
1 polymer ?
#
loop_
_entity_poly.entity_id
_entity_poly.type
_entity_poly.pdbx_seq_one_letter_code
_entity_poly.pdbx_strand_id
1 'polypeptide(L)'
;MPETSKYEAGDYVVYRYSGSYRPEPVILTEQVLSKNGNKLEILVEWSSGKEARAWKQFVTDTPFNRKNNTVDRLVLLDGGKETELPNEGNADLFKLYEGTFLIPQRPPHHVKERRERLKIGGTEYLCDVKEYDTKVLNKRAVMKSAECADFLWTHAGAEYRDLKGELIYGAEVLEHGRKK
;
A
#
# COMPACT_ATOMS: atom_id res chain seq x y z
N MET A 1 -0.90 22.19 17.93
CA MET A 1 -2.00 22.34 16.94
C MET A 1 -2.40 20.94 16.52
N PRO A 2 -3.69 20.60 16.32
CA PRO A 2 -4.00 19.31 15.74
C PRO A 2 -3.38 19.28 14.34
N GLU A 3 -2.47 18.33 14.10
CA GLU A 3 -1.87 18.14 12.79
C GLU A 3 -3.01 17.86 11.80
N THR A 4 -3.21 18.78 10.86
CA THR A 4 -4.06 18.53 9.70
C THR A 4 -3.38 17.48 8.84
N SER A 5 -4.18 16.64 8.18
CA SER A 5 -3.63 15.65 7.26
C SER A 5 -2.72 16.31 6.21
N LYS A 6 -1.62 15.65 5.86
CA LYS A 6 -0.70 16.08 4.79
C LYS A 6 -1.26 15.84 3.39
N TYR A 7 -2.29 15.00 3.27
CA TYR A 7 -2.99 14.74 2.03
C TYR A 7 -3.88 15.93 1.64
N GLU A 8 -4.23 16.04 0.36
CA GLU A 8 -5.22 16.96 -0.18
C GLU A 8 -6.21 16.22 -1.09
N ALA A 9 -7.40 16.80 -1.30
CA ALA A 9 -8.33 16.27 -2.28
C ALA A 9 -7.68 16.22 -3.67
N GLY A 10 -7.90 15.12 -4.38
CA GLY A 10 -7.30 14.84 -5.69
C GLY A 10 -5.95 14.12 -5.62
N ASP A 11 -5.28 14.05 -4.46
CA ASP A 11 -4.05 13.25 -4.32
C ASP A 11 -4.34 11.79 -4.66
N TYR A 12 -3.47 11.16 -5.45
CA TYR A 12 -3.59 9.75 -5.81
C TYR A 12 -2.24 9.03 -5.90
N VAL A 13 -2.31 7.70 -5.86
CA VAL A 13 -1.20 6.77 -6.14
C VAL A 13 -1.74 5.52 -6.84
N VAL A 14 -0.94 4.97 -7.75
CA VAL A 14 -1.19 3.71 -8.44
C VAL A 14 -0.04 2.75 -8.14
N TYR A 15 -0.37 1.62 -7.53
CA TYR A 15 0.57 0.56 -7.23
C TYR A 15 0.40 -0.62 -8.18
N ARG A 16 1.50 -1.34 -8.43
CA ARG A 16 1.49 -2.68 -9.00
C ARG A 16 2.07 -3.67 -8.00
N TYR A 17 1.32 -4.73 -7.74
CA TYR A 17 1.75 -5.86 -6.92
C TYR A 17 1.92 -7.10 -7.80
N SER A 18 3.13 -7.66 -7.86
CA SER A 18 3.47 -8.74 -8.80
C SER A 18 4.56 -9.68 -8.24
N GLY A 19 4.79 -10.82 -8.90
CA GLY A 19 5.78 -11.82 -8.49
C GLY A 19 5.19 -13.22 -8.41
N SER A 20 6.02 -14.22 -8.12
CA SER A 20 5.60 -15.63 -8.17
C SER A 20 4.57 -16.05 -7.13
N TYR A 21 4.26 -15.21 -6.14
CA TYR A 21 3.23 -15.49 -5.13
C TYR A 21 1.80 -15.57 -5.72
N ARG A 22 1.61 -15.11 -6.96
CA ARG A 22 0.33 -15.13 -7.65
C ARG A 22 0.50 -15.06 -9.17
N PRO A 23 -0.48 -15.54 -9.96
CA PRO A 23 -0.38 -15.57 -11.41
C PRO A 23 -0.56 -14.19 -12.06
N GLU A 24 -1.57 -13.43 -11.65
CA GLU A 24 -1.92 -12.13 -12.23
C GLU A 24 -1.46 -11.00 -11.31
N PRO A 25 -0.92 -9.89 -11.83
CA PRO A 25 -0.58 -8.72 -11.01
C PRO A 25 -1.84 -7.99 -10.52
N VAL A 26 -1.72 -7.25 -9.42
CA VAL A 26 -2.77 -6.35 -8.92
C VAL A 26 -2.37 -4.94 -9.24
N ILE A 27 -3.31 -4.20 -9.79
CA ILE A 27 -3.24 -2.75 -9.85
C ILE A 27 -4.16 -2.21 -8.75
N LEU A 28 -3.59 -1.42 -7.85
CA LEU A 28 -4.31 -0.76 -6.77
C LEU A 28 -4.16 0.74 -6.93
N THR A 29 -5.26 1.45 -7.09
CA THR A 29 -5.30 2.91 -7.08
C THR A 29 -5.91 3.38 -5.77
N GLU A 30 -5.26 4.31 -5.09
CA GLU A 30 -5.83 5.04 -3.96
C GLU A 30 -5.94 6.51 -4.35
N GLN A 31 -7.11 7.13 -4.14
CA GLN A 31 -7.37 8.52 -4.46
C GLN A 31 -8.14 9.20 -3.34
N VAL A 32 -7.64 10.33 -2.85
CA VAL A 32 -8.34 11.17 -1.88
C VAL A 32 -9.45 11.92 -2.61
N LEU A 33 -10.71 11.59 -2.32
CA LEU A 33 -11.88 12.26 -2.88
C LEU A 33 -12.18 13.58 -2.17
N SER A 34 -12.07 13.59 -0.84
CA SER A 34 -12.36 14.76 -0.02
C SER A 34 -11.50 14.80 1.24
N LYS A 35 -11.29 16.01 1.76
CA LYS A 35 -10.57 16.28 3.01
C LYS A 35 -11.34 17.31 3.82
N ASN A 36 -11.52 17.03 5.11
CA ASN A 36 -12.01 17.98 6.10
C ASN A 36 -11.15 17.89 7.37
N GLY A 37 -10.19 18.81 7.52
CA GLY A 37 -9.21 18.77 8.60
C GLY A 37 -8.31 17.53 8.48
N ASN A 38 -8.50 16.57 9.38
CA ASN A 38 -7.82 15.27 9.35
C ASN A 38 -8.72 14.12 8.86
N LYS A 39 -9.98 14.38 8.54
CA LYS A 39 -10.87 13.36 7.98
C LYS A 39 -10.69 13.30 6.47
N LEU A 40 -10.40 12.12 5.96
CA LEU A 40 -10.23 11.85 4.54
C LEU A 40 -11.29 10.85 4.07
N GLU A 41 -11.80 11.08 2.87
CA GLU A 41 -12.50 10.06 2.09
C GLU A 41 -11.57 9.60 0.97
N ILE A 42 -11.23 8.32 0.95
CA ILE A 42 -10.30 7.72 0.00
C ILE A 42 -11.05 6.68 -0.82
N LEU A 43 -11.12 6.88 -2.13
CA LEU A 43 -11.54 5.85 -3.07
C LEU A 43 -10.36 4.91 -3.31
N VAL A 44 -10.62 3.61 -3.20
CA VAL A 44 -9.65 2.58 -3.56
C VAL A 44 -10.25 1.70 -4.64
N GLU A 45 -9.48 1.50 -5.70
CA GLU A 45 -9.81 0.65 -6.83
C GLU A 45 -8.75 -0.44 -6.94
N TRP A 46 -9.18 -1.69 -6.94
CA TRP A 46 -8.34 -2.86 -7.04
C TRP A 46 -8.74 -3.62 -8.29
N SER A 47 -7.76 -4.10 -9.05
CA SER A 47 -8.01 -4.96 -10.21
C SER A 47 -6.93 -6.01 -10.38
N SER A 48 -7.32 -7.18 -10.88
CA SER A 48 -6.45 -8.31 -11.15
C SER A 48 -7.05 -9.24 -12.20
N GLY A 49 -6.44 -9.33 -13.37
CA GLY A 49 -6.99 -10.14 -14.46
C GLY A 49 -8.42 -9.70 -14.81
N LYS A 50 -9.42 -10.53 -14.52
CA LYS A 50 -10.85 -10.25 -14.76
C LYS A 50 -11.61 -9.76 -13.52
N GLU A 51 -10.97 -9.74 -12.36
CA GLU A 51 -11.58 -9.27 -11.13
C GLU A 51 -11.32 -7.78 -10.93
N ALA A 52 -12.33 -7.06 -10.44
CA ALA A 52 -12.22 -5.69 -10.03
C ALA A 52 -13.07 -5.45 -8.77
N ARG A 53 -12.60 -4.56 -7.90
CA ARG A 53 -13.27 -4.19 -6.64
C ARG A 53 -13.04 -2.70 -6.43
N ALA A 54 -14.03 -1.99 -5.92
CA ALA A 54 -13.87 -0.60 -5.53
C ALA A 54 -14.55 -0.35 -4.19
N TRP A 55 -13.95 0.48 -3.35
CA TRP A 55 -14.51 0.85 -2.05
C TRP A 55 -14.05 2.23 -1.60
N LYS A 56 -14.82 2.85 -0.72
CA LYS A 56 -14.45 4.09 -0.04
C LYS A 56 -14.01 3.79 1.38
N GLN A 57 -12.92 4.41 1.80
CA GLN A 57 -12.43 4.42 3.17
C GLN A 57 -12.60 5.82 3.74
N PHE A 58 -13.21 5.89 4.92
CA PHE A 58 -13.26 7.12 5.69
C PHE A 58 -12.26 6.96 6.84
N VAL A 59 -11.25 7.82 6.86
CA VAL A 59 -10.16 7.73 7.83
C VAL A 59 -9.94 9.06 8.52
N THR A 60 -9.69 9.02 9.82
CA THR A 60 -9.17 10.15 10.57
C THR A 60 -7.65 10.02 10.63
N ASP A 61 -6.94 10.85 9.88
CA ASP A 61 -5.48 10.81 9.73
C ASP A 61 -4.77 11.30 10.99
N THR A 62 -4.52 10.37 11.92
CA THR A 62 -3.74 10.58 13.14
C THR A 62 -2.54 9.64 13.17
N PRO A 63 -1.46 9.97 13.91
CA PRO A 63 -0.34 9.05 14.08
C PRO A 63 -0.76 7.65 14.57
N PHE A 64 -1.76 7.58 15.47
CA PHE A 64 -2.30 6.32 15.96
C PHE A 64 -3.02 5.54 14.84
N ASN A 65 -3.92 6.17 14.09
CA ASN A 65 -4.66 5.50 13.02
C ASN A 65 -3.74 5.06 11.88
N ARG A 66 -2.73 5.87 11.52
CA ARG A 66 -1.69 5.50 10.54
C ARG A 66 -0.90 4.26 10.98
N LYS A 67 -0.55 4.18 12.27
CA LYS A 67 0.23 3.05 12.80
C LYS A 67 -0.59 1.75 12.87
N ASN A 68 -1.89 1.85 13.15
CA ASN A 68 -2.76 0.69 13.38
C ASN A 68 -3.67 0.35 12.19
N ASN A 69 -3.56 1.06 11.05
CA ASN A 69 -4.45 0.95 9.90
C ASN A 69 -5.94 1.03 10.31
N THR A 70 -6.27 2.01 11.16
CA THR A 70 -7.64 2.19 11.65
C THR A 70 -8.45 2.99 10.64
N VAL A 71 -9.56 2.40 10.19
CA VAL A 71 -10.54 3.02 9.29
C VAL A 71 -11.84 3.24 10.04
N ASP A 72 -12.38 4.46 9.96
CA ASP A 72 -13.60 4.85 10.68
C ASP A 72 -14.84 4.21 10.04
N ARG A 73 -14.87 4.15 8.71
CA ARG A 73 -15.96 3.54 7.94
C ARG A 73 -15.46 3.00 6.60
N LEU A 74 -16.04 1.88 6.18
CA LEU A 74 -15.71 1.19 4.95
C LEU A 74 -16.98 0.99 4.11
N VAL A 75 -16.97 1.45 2.86
CA VAL A 75 -18.15 1.38 1.96
C VAL A 75 -17.76 0.69 0.66
N LEU A 76 -18.29 -0.50 0.41
CA LEU A 76 -18.14 -1.23 -0.85
C LEU A 76 -18.94 -0.56 -1.96
N LEU A 77 -18.34 -0.46 -3.15
CA LEU A 77 -18.98 0.01 -4.38
C LEU A 77 -19.17 -1.19 -5.32
N ASP A 78 -20.40 -1.61 -5.56
CA ASP A 78 -20.72 -2.71 -6.46
C ASP A 78 -21.96 -2.37 -7.32
N GLY A 79 -21.81 -2.40 -8.64
CA GLY A 79 -22.91 -2.13 -9.57
C GLY A 79 -23.62 -0.78 -9.37
N GLY A 80 -22.91 0.24 -8.87
CA GLY A 80 -23.48 1.55 -8.54
C GLY A 80 -24.20 1.62 -7.18
N LYS A 81 -24.20 0.53 -6.40
CA LYS A 81 -24.71 0.48 -5.04
C LYS A 81 -23.58 0.67 -4.04
N GLU A 82 -23.82 1.53 -3.06
CA GLU A 82 -22.95 1.67 -1.89
C GLU A 82 -23.45 0.77 -0.76
N THR A 83 -22.56 -0.05 -0.19
CA THR A 83 -22.86 -0.92 0.96
C THR A 83 -21.81 -0.72 2.04
N GLU A 84 -22.21 -0.24 3.21
CA GLU A 84 -21.31 -0.14 4.36
C GLU A 84 -20.95 -1.54 4.87
N LEU A 85 -19.66 -1.80 5.06
CA LEU A 85 -19.14 -3.07 5.55
C LEU A 85 -18.82 -2.98 7.06
N PRO A 86 -19.17 -4.00 7.85
CA PRO A 86 -18.78 -4.07 9.26
C PRO A 86 -17.28 -4.31 9.37
N ASN A 87 -16.47 -3.26 9.52
CA ASN A 87 -15.01 -3.36 9.59
C ASN A 87 -14.49 -3.81 10.98
N GLU A 88 -15.15 -4.79 11.62
CA GLU A 88 -14.75 -5.31 12.92
C GLU A 88 -13.39 -6.04 12.80
N GLY A 89 -12.41 -5.64 13.62
CA GLY A 89 -11.07 -6.23 13.61
C GLY A 89 -10.33 -6.11 12.27
N ASN A 90 -10.72 -5.15 11.39
CA ASN A 90 -10.18 -4.96 10.04
C ASN A 90 -10.39 -6.14 9.07
N ALA A 91 -11.26 -7.11 9.38
CA ALA A 91 -11.37 -8.34 8.59
C ALA A 91 -11.79 -8.09 7.14
N ASP A 92 -12.80 -7.25 6.90
CA ASP A 92 -13.26 -6.95 5.53
C ASP A 92 -12.30 -6.04 4.79
N LEU A 93 -11.61 -5.11 5.48
CA LEU A 93 -10.51 -4.35 4.90
C LEU A 93 -9.40 -5.28 4.37
N PHE A 94 -8.98 -6.27 5.17
CA PHE A 94 -7.96 -7.24 4.74
C PHE A 94 -8.39 -8.04 3.50
N LYS A 95 -9.68 -8.42 3.39
CA LYS A 95 -10.20 -9.10 2.19
C LYS A 95 -10.17 -8.21 0.96
N LEU A 96 -10.50 -6.92 1.10
CA LEU A 96 -10.48 -5.98 -0.03
C LEU A 96 -9.05 -5.76 -0.55
N TYR A 97 -8.07 -5.74 0.35
CA TYR A 97 -6.65 -5.62 0.03
C TYR A 97 -5.97 -6.96 -0.31
N GLU A 98 -6.71 -8.05 -0.47
CA GLU A 98 -6.12 -9.36 -0.79
C GLU A 98 -5.20 -9.28 -2.02
N GLY A 99 -4.05 -9.96 -1.93
CA GLY A 99 -3.05 -9.95 -3.00
C GLY A 99 -2.15 -8.72 -3.01
N THR A 100 -2.36 -7.71 -2.17
CA THR A 100 -1.47 -6.53 -2.06
C THR A 100 -0.38 -6.69 -0.99
N PHE A 101 -0.46 -7.71 -0.14
CA PHE A 101 0.51 -7.94 0.92
C PHE A 101 1.00 -9.38 0.93
N LEU A 102 2.23 -9.56 1.41
CA LEU A 102 2.81 -10.87 1.70
C LEU A 102 3.43 -10.81 3.10
N ILE A 103 2.87 -11.59 4.03
CA ILE A 103 3.31 -11.61 5.43
C ILE A 103 4.44 -12.64 5.57
N PRO A 104 5.60 -12.25 6.10
CA PRO A 104 6.68 -13.18 6.33
C PRO A 104 6.35 -14.16 7.47
N GLN A 105 6.74 -15.42 7.30
CA GLN A 105 6.54 -16.50 8.30
C GLN A 105 7.51 -16.40 9.47
N ARG A 106 8.56 -15.58 9.33
CA ARG A 106 9.49 -15.24 10.41
C ARG A 106 9.68 -13.73 10.46
N PRO A 107 9.85 -13.15 11.65
CA PRO A 107 10.24 -11.74 11.78
C PRO A 107 11.46 -11.45 10.88
N PRO A 108 11.40 -10.43 10.01
CA PRO A 108 12.54 -10.03 9.19
C PRO A 108 13.74 -9.66 10.07
N HIS A 109 14.92 -10.20 9.74
CA HIS A 109 16.18 -9.86 10.39
C HIS A 109 16.92 -8.83 9.56
N HIS A 110 17.16 -7.64 10.12
CA HIS A 110 17.84 -6.56 9.41
C HIS A 110 19.28 -6.93 9.05
N VAL A 111 19.65 -6.76 7.78
CA VAL A 111 20.97 -7.08 7.25
C VAL A 111 21.75 -5.81 6.90
N LYS A 112 21.11 -4.89 6.18
CA LYS A 112 21.80 -3.71 5.63
C LYS A 112 20.82 -2.56 5.42
N GLU A 113 21.32 -1.35 5.64
CA GLU A 113 20.63 -0.11 5.34
C GLU A 113 21.53 0.80 4.49
N ARG A 114 20.95 1.55 3.57
CA ARG A 114 21.64 2.55 2.76
C ARG A 114 20.70 3.65 2.30
N ARG A 115 21.25 4.83 2.02
CA ARG A 115 20.53 5.88 1.30
C ARG A 115 20.76 5.78 -0.20
N GLU A 116 19.67 5.81 -0.96
CA GLU A 116 19.71 5.65 -2.41
C GLU A 116 18.65 6.55 -3.07
N ARG A 117 18.94 7.05 -4.28
CA ARG A 117 17.93 7.74 -5.10
C ARG A 117 17.15 6.71 -5.88
N LEU A 118 15.84 6.64 -5.65
CA LEU A 118 14.93 5.72 -6.33
C LEU A 118 13.93 6.48 -7.18
N LYS A 119 13.60 5.93 -8.36
CA LYS A 119 12.48 6.39 -9.17
C LYS A 119 11.20 5.72 -8.71
N ILE A 120 10.25 6.51 -8.22
CA ILE A 120 8.96 6.07 -7.68
C ILE A 120 7.89 6.82 -8.48
N GLY A 121 7.05 6.10 -9.23
CA GLY A 121 6.05 6.72 -10.10
C GLY A 121 6.63 7.75 -11.09
N GLY A 122 7.87 7.53 -11.56
CA GLY A 122 8.57 8.46 -12.45
C GLY A 122 9.28 9.64 -11.78
N THR A 123 9.11 9.84 -10.47
CA THR A 123 9.76 10.92 -9.70
C THR A 123 10.93 10.37 -8.88
N GLU A 124 12.04 11.10 -8.80
CA GLU A 124 13.20 10.69 -7.99
C GLU A 124 13.06 11.14 -6.53
N TYR A 125 13.27 10.20 -5.60
CA TYR A 125 13.29 10.45 -4.17
C TYR A 125 14.57 9.94 -3.55
N LEU A 126 15.05 10.62 -2.51
CA LEU A 126 16.08 10.07 -1.63
C LEU A 126 15.40 9.19 -0.57
N CYS A 127 15.77 7.92 -0.54
CA CYS A 127 15.11 6.92 0.31
C CYS A 127 16.12 6.19 1.17
N ASP A 128 15.71 5.82 2.38
CA ASP A 128 16.38 4.84 3.21
C ASP A 128 15.91 3.45 2.76
N VAL A 129 16.83 2.68 2.15
CA VAL A 129 16.58 1.33 1.65
C VAL A 129 17.15 0.33 2.64
N LYS A 130 16.28 -0.50 3.17
CA LYS A 130 16.61 -1.54 4.16
C LYS A 130 16.46 -2.91 3.54
N GLU A 131 17.42 -3.78 3.81
CA GLU A 131 17.43 -5.18 3.39
C GLU A 131 17.36 -6.09 4.63
N TYR A 132 16.57 -7.14 4.51
CA TYR A 132 16.31 -8.09 5.59
C TYR A 132 16.35 -9.52 5.08
N ASP A 133 16.83 -10.42 5.93
CA ASP A 133 16.66 -11.85 5.75
C ASP A 133 15.35 -12.31 6.37
N THR A 134 14.57 -13.09 5.63
CA THR A 134 13.29 -13.60 6.11
C THR A 134 12.90 -14.93 5.46
N LYS A 135 11.68 -15.40 5.74
CA LYS A 135 11.07 -16.57 5.13
C LYS A 135 9.65 -16.21 4.68
N VAL A 136 9.37 -16.41 3.39
CA VAL A 136 8.03 -16.23 2.78
C VAL A 136 7.70 -17.45 1.93
N LEU A 137 6.44 -17.89 1.92
CA LEU A 137 5.99 -19.07 1.17
C LEU A 137 6.91 -20.30 1.34
N ASN A 138 7.42 -20.51 2.56
CA ASN A 138 8.36 -21.56 2.90
C ASN A 138 9.75 -21.48 2.26
N LYS A 139 10.06 -20.41 1.55
CA LYS A 139 11.37 -20.13 0.95
C LYS A 139 12.14 -19.10 1.79
N ARG A 140 13.45 -19.28 1.89
CA ARG A 140 14.33 -18.18 2.37
C ARG A 140 14.27 -17.06 1.34
N ALA A 141 14.17 -15.83 1.82
CA ALA A 141 14.06 -14.66 0.96
C ALA A 141 14.82 -13.48 1.53
N VAL A 142 15.30 -12.63 0.63
CA VAL A 142 15.77 -11.29 0.93
C VAL A 142 14.60 -10.35 0.69
N MET A 143 14.18 -9.64 1.73
CA MET A 143 13.22 -8.55 1.66
C MET A 143 13.97 -7.24 1.50
N LYS A 144 13.53 -6.38 0.57
CA LYS A 144 13.94 -4.97 0.52
C LYS A 144 12.73 -4.08 0.71
N SER A 145 12.88 -3.02 1.48
CA SER A 145 11.87 -1.98 1.63
C SER A 145 12.51 -0.61 1.47
N ALA A 146 11.80 0.29 0.80
CA ALA A 146 12.19 1.68 0.66
C ALA A 146 11.27 2.57 1.52
N GLU A 147 11.87 3.43 2.33
CA GLU A 147 11.19 4.49 3.08
C GLU A 147 11.72 5.83 2.58
N CYS A 148 10.85 6.71 2.08
CA CYS A 148 11.25 8.02 1.56
C CYS A 148 10.47 9.10 2.29
N ALA A 149 11.16 10.00 2.98
CA ALA A 149 10.52 11.01 3.84
C ALA A 149 9.57 11.94 3.06
N ASP A 150 9.94 12.28 1.82
CA ASP A 150 9.19 13.19 0.96
C ASP A 150 8.10 12.49 0.13
N PHE A 151 8.02 11.14 0.19
CA PHE A 151 6.95 10.41 -0.47
C PHE A 151 5.68 10.44 0.39
N LEU A 152 4.58 10.87 -0.20
CA LEU A 152 3.34 11.12 0.54
C LEU A 152 2.70 9.83 1.08
N TRP A 153 2.72 8.76 0.29
CA TRP A 153 1.99 7.53 0.55
C TRP A 153 2.80 6.50 1.34
N THR A 154 2.12 5.47 1.84
CA THR A 154 2.67 4.53 2.84
C THR A 154 3.89 3.75 2.36
N HIS A 155 3.92 3.28 1.10
CA HIS A 155 4.98 2.41 0.61
C HIS A 155 5.61 2.95 -0.66
N ALA A 156 6.86 3.39 -0.58
CA ALA A 156 7.65 3.75 -1.76
C ALA A 156 8.01 2.53 -2.63
N GLY A 157 8.11 1.36 -2.00
CA GLY A 157 8.29 0.08 -2.67
C GLY A 157 8.74 -1.00 -1.69
N ALA A 158 8.45 -2.26 -2.02
CA ALA A 158 8.93 -3.41 -1.29
C ALA A 158 9.10 -4.61 -2.22
N GLU A 159 10.15 -5.40 -2.05
CA GLU A 159 10.32 -6.66 -2.78
C GLU A 159 10.75 -7.80 -1.85
N TYR A 160 10.32 -9.02 -2.16
CA TYR A 160 10.87 -10.26 -1.64
C TYR A 160 11.45 -11.03 -2.81
N ARG A 161 12.72 -11.40 -2.73
CA ARG A 161 13.39 -12.26 -3.70
C ARG A 161 13.90 -13.52 -3.05
N ASP A 162 13.86 -14.64 -3.76
CA ASP A 162 14.50 -15.86 -3.28
C ASP A 162 16.03 -15.75 -3.35
N LEU A 163 16.74 -16.79 -2.89
CA LEU A 163 18.21 -16.81 -2.88
C LEU A 163 18.84 -16.86 -4.28
N LYS A 164 18.05 -17.12 -5.34
CA LYS A 164 18.48 -17.05 -6.74
C LYS A 164 18.21 -15.67 -7.36
N GLY A 165 17.56 -14.77 -6.62
CA GLY A 165 17.16 -13.44 -7.08
C GLY A 165 15.80 -13.40 -7.78
N GLU A 166 15.05 -14.50 -7.82
CA GLU A 166 13.72 -14.56 -8.42
C GLU A 166 12.71 -13.79 -7.57
N LEU A 167 11.85 -12.98 -8.22
CA LEU A 167 10.88 -12.14 -7.53
C LEU A 167 9.72 -12.98 -6.99
N ILE A 168 9.60 -13.05 -5.67
CA ILE A 168 8.49 -13.70 -4.98
C ILE A 168 7.31 -12.74 -4.88
N TYR A 169 7.56 -11.49 -4.48
CA TYR A 169 6.59 -10.41 -4.34
C TYR A 169 7.30 -9.08 -4.61
N GLY A 170 6.63 -8.17 -5.30
CA GLY A 170 7.07 -6.80 -5.52
C GLY A 170 5.87 -5.88 -5.46
N ALA A 171 5.99 -4.82 -4.67
CA ALA A 171 5.12 -3.66 -4.63
C ALA A 171 5.89 -2.47 -5.19
N GLU A 172 5.38 -1.88 -6.27
CA GLU A 172 5.99 -0.71 -6.91
C GLU A 172 4.94 0.36 -7.17
N VAL A 173 5.34 1.62 -7.11
CA VAL A 173 4.50 2.75 -7.49
C VAL A 173 4.67 3.00 -8.98
N LEU A 174 3.60 2.83 -9.75
CA LEU A 174 3.57 3.12 -11.17
C LEU A 174 3.41 4.62 -11.45
N GLU A 175 2.59 5.29 -10.64
CA GLU A 175 2.23 6.68 -10.81
C GLU A 175 1.76 7.26 -9.47
N HIS A 176 1.97 8.54 -9.24
CA HIS A 176 1.35 9.26 -8.14
C HIS A 176 1.25 10.75 -8.49
N GLY A 177 0.36 11.48 -7.83
CA GLY A 177 0.23 12.92 -8.07
C GLY A 177 -1.03 13.50 -7.46
N ARG A 178 -1.54 14.56 -8.08
CA ARG A 178 -2.81 15.20 -7.72
C ARG A 178 -3.62 15.46 -8.99
N LYS A 179 -4.80 14.85 -9.08
CA LYS A 179 -5.77 15.18 -10.14
C LYS A 179 -6.39 16.54 -9.81
N LYS A 180 -6.52 17.40 -10.82
CA LYS A 180 -7.15 18.73 -10.70
C LYS A 180 -8.66 18.62 -10.76
#